data_AF-A0A7S8IML2-F1
#
_entry.id   AF-A0A7S8IML2-F1
#
_cell.length_a   1.000
_cell.length_b   1.000
_cell.length_c   1.000
_cell.angle_alpha   90.00
_cell.angle_beta   90.00
_cell.angle_gamma   90.00
#
_symmetry.space_group_name_H-M   'P 1'
#
loop_
_entity.id
_entity.type
_entity.pdbx_description
1 polymer ?
#
loop_
_entity_poly.entity_id
_entity_poly.type
_entity_poly.pdbx_seq_one_letter_code
_entity_poly.pdbx_strand_id
1 'polypeptide(L)'
;MTYHTFNRADLAAFKSTWPCHGLPDSLNSLTFEFGSNGDLVDIEAKARNGRQLDSAAFDGSAMVALSQDGQKLAAEPMTPVLFRIDRSGKHRDVTAVFPTLPSDAAGRFMTCYAHIGQHGSASHQWYVSATRPATAAEYSALKSELESAPYNYRLQVCQRMTAAHRDAFNAALCRQ
;
A
#
# COMPACT_ATOMS: atom_id res chain seq x y z
N MET A 1 15.58 -3.29 5.00
CA MET A 1 14.57 -3.61 6.01
C MET A 1 13.20 -3.38 5.41
N THR A 2 12.25 -4.23 5.77
CA THR A 2 10.83 -4.08 5.45
C THR A 2 10.05 -4.16 6.75
N TYR A 3 8.85 -3.62 6.79
CA TYR A 3 8.02 -3.69 7.99
C TYR A 3 6.55 -3.82 7.59
N HIS A 4 5.78 -4.43 8.48
CA HIS A 4 4.34 -4.48 8.35
C HIS A 4 3.67 -4.14 9.69
N THR A 5 2.65 -3.29 9.63
CA THR A 5 1.89 -2.89 10.81
C THR A 5 0.47 -3.37 10.68
N PHE A 6 0.07 -4.25 11.61
CA PHE A 6 -1.33 -4.59 11.83
C PHE A 6 -1.97 -3.50 12.68
N ASN A 7 -2.98 -2.85 12.11
CA ASN A 7 -3.76 -1.85 12.81
C ASN A 7 -4.88 -2.50 13.65
N ARG A 8 -5.60 -1.69 14.41
CA ARG A 8 -6.67 -2.16 15.29
C ARG A 8 -7.74 -3.00 14.58
N ALA A 9 -8.14 -2.61 13.36
CA ALA A 9 -9.14 -3.34 12.59
C ALA A 9 -8.62 -4.71 12.18
N ASP A 10 -7.38 -4.79 11.69
CA ASP A 10 -6.72 -6.05 11.31
C ASP A 10 -6.62 -6.99 12.53
N LEU A 11 -6.17 -6.45 13.67
CA LEU A 11 -6.06 -7.21 14.92
C LEU A 11 -7.43 -7.67 15.44
N ALA A 12 -8.47 -6.84 15.31
CA ALA A 12 -9.83 -7.23 15.70
C ALA A 12 -10.38 -8.36 14.82
N ALA A 13 -10.16 -8.27 13.51
CA ALA A 13 -10.54 -9.33 12.57
C ALA A 13 -9.81 -10.64 12.89
N PHE A 14 -8.50 -10.58 13.13
CA PHE A 14 -7.70 -11.74 13.55
C PHE A 14 -8.22 -12.36 14.85
N LYS A 15 -8.43 -11.56 15.89
CA LYS A 15 -8.95 -12.04 17.19
C LYS A 15 -10.34 -12.65 17.08
N SER A 16 -11.18 -12.14 16.18
CA SER A 16 -12.54 -12.68 15.96
C SER A 16 -12.54 -14.07 15.35
N THR A 17 -11.49 -14.40 14.59
CA THR A 17 -11.34 -15.69 13.90
C THR A 17 -10.44 -16.66 14.66
N TRP A 18 -9.56 -16.16 15.54
CA TRP A 18 -8.60 -16.95 16.30
C TRP A 18 -8.99 -17.08 17.79
N PRO A 19 -9.58 -18.22 18.22
CA PRO A 19 -9.88 -18.46 19.63
C PRO A 19 -8.60 -18.63 20.45
N CYS A 20 -8.62 -18.16 21.71
CA CYS A 20 -7.50 -18.28 22.65
C CYS A 20 -6.18 -17.66 22.14
N HIS A 21 -6.27 -16.53 21.44
CA HIS A 21 -5.12 -15.84 20.84
C HIS A 21 -4.07 -15.30 21.84
N GLY A 22 -4.36 -15.16 23.13
CA GLY A 22 -3.42 -14.64 24.13
C GLY A 22 -3.07 -13.15 24.02
N LEU A 23 -3.35 -12.50 22.88
CA LEU A 23 -3.12 -11.08 22.66
C LEU A 23 -3.97 -10.16 23.58
N PRO A 24 -3.41 -9.08 24.14
CA PRO A 24 -4.14 -8.16 25.04
C PRO A 24 -5.26 -7.41 24.32
N ASP A 25 -6.41 -7.20 24.98
CA ASP A 25 -7.53 -6.39 24.43
C ASP A 25 -7.24 -4.90 24.29
N SER A 26 -6.23 -4.44 25.04
CA SER A 26 -5.68 -3.09 24.96
C SER A 26 -4.78 -2.89 23.74
N LEU A 27 -4.36 -3.96 23.05
CA LEU A 27 -3.50 -3.89 21.87
C LEU A 27 -4.20 -3.11 20.75
N ASN A 28 -3.52 -2.09 20.25
CA ASN A 28 -4.02 -1.16 19.24
C ASN A 28 -3.28 -1.28 17.91
N SER A 29 -1.97 -1.51 17.96
CA SER A 29 -1.16 -1.79 16.78
C SER A 29 -0.04 -2.74 17.12
N LEU A 30 0.34 -3.56 16.14
CA LEU A 30 1.48 -4.46 16.21
C LEU A 30 2.29 -4.31 14.94
N THR A 31 3.55 -3.89 15.07
CA THR A 31 4.47 -3.70 13.96
C THR A 31 5.57 -4.75 14.03
N PHE A 32 5.81 -5.41 12.90
CA PHE A 32 6.93 -6.32 12.70
C PHE A 32 7.95 -5.67 11.78
N GLU A 33 9.20 -5.64 12.20
CA GLU A 33 10.33 -5.23 11.36
C GLU A 33 11.13 -6.46 10.92
N PHE A 34 11.45 -6.52 9.63
CA PHE A 34 12.21 -7.60 9.02
C PHE A 34 13.50 -7.08 8.38
N GLY A 35 14.58 -7.85 8.56
CA GLY A 35 15.87 -7.65 7.93
C GLY A 35 15.81 -7.79 6.41
N SER A 36 16.89 -7.41 5.72
CA SER A 36 17.00 -7.59 4.26
C SER A 36 17.01 -9.06 3.82
N ASN A 37 17.35 -9.97 4.74
CA ASN A 37 17.29 -11.42 4.56
C ASN A 37 15.90 -12.02 4.88
N GLY A 38 14.95 -11.19 5.33
CA GLY A 38 13.60 -11.61 5.71
C GLY A 38 13.45 -12.03 7.18
N ASP A 39 14.54 -12.05 7.97
CA ASP A 39 14.47 -12.43 9.39
C ASP A 39 13.73 -11.36 10.20
N LEU A 40 12.99 -11.79 11.23
CA LEU A 40 12.37 -10.86 12.18
C LEU A 40 13.45 -10.17 13.01
N VAL A 41 13.43 -8.83 13.02
CA VAL A 41 14.40 -7.97 13.69
C VAL A 41 13.79 -7.31 14.93
N ASP A 42 12.56 -6.80 14.83
CA ASP A 42 11.89 -6.13 15.94
C ASP A 42 10.38 -6.35 15.94
N ILE A 43 9.77 -6.26 17.13
CA ILE A 43 8.32 -6.27 17.34
C ILE A 43 7.94 -5.06 18.20
N GLU A 44 7.22 -4.11 17.63
CA GLU A 44 6.68 -2.98 18.37
C GLU A 44 5.17 -3.14 18.58
N ALA A 45 4.75 -3.26 19.84
CA ALA A 45 3.35 -3.34 20.22
C ALA A 45 2.91 -2.08 20.97
N LYS A 46 1.74 -1.51 20.62
CA LYS A 46 1.20 -0.32 21.28
C LYS A 46 -0.21 -0.55 21.80
N ALA A 47 -0.46 -0.06 23.00
CA ALA A 47 -1.79 -0.01 23.59
C ALA A 47 -2.62 1.17 23.04
N ARG A 48 -3.93 1.18 23.32
CA ARG A 48 -4.86 2.25 22.89
C ARG A 48 -4.47 3.66 23.36
N ASN A 49 -3.79 3.77 24.50
CA ASN A 49 -3.30 5.04 25.04
C ASN A 49 -1.92 5.43 24.49
N GLY A 50 -1.41 4.72 23.47
CA GLY A 50 -0.10 4.96 22.87
C GLY A 50 1.08 4.38 23.65
N ARG A 51 0.85 3.79 24.84
CA ARG A 51 1.91 3.16 25.62
C ARG A 51 2.45 1.93 24.89
N GLN A 52 3.77 1.82 24.81
CA GLN A 52 4.41 0.60 24.32
C GLN A 52 4.10 -0.56 25.27
N LEU A 53 3.68 -1.68 24.70
CA LEU A 53 3.50 -2.93 25.39
C LEU A 53 4.75 -3.77 25.17
N ASP A 54 5.21 -4.44 26.23
CA ASP A 54 6.28 -5.40 26.11
C ASP A 54 5.76 -6.60 25.32
N SER A 55 6.37 -6.88 24.17
CA SER A 55 6.00 -8.02 23.31
C SER A 55 6.26 -9.35 24.00
N ALA A 56 7.18 -9.42 24.97
CA ALA A 56 7.36 -10.60 25.80
C ALA A 56 6.16 -10.90 26.71
N ALA A 57 5.26 -9.93 26.92
CA ALA A 57 4.05 -10.13 27.73
C ALA A 57 2.93 -10.88 26.99
N PHE A 58 3.09 -11.15 25.69
CA PHE A 58 2.14 -11.94 24.89
C PHE A 58 2.89 -12.69 23.80
N ASP A 59 3.17 -13.96 24.08
CA ASP A 59 3.79 -14.92 23.19
C ASP A 59 2.78 -15.99 22.72
N GLY A 60 3.22 -16.91 21.86
CA GLY A 60 2.43 -18.07 21.43
C GLY A 60 2.08 -18.13 19.94
N SER A 61 1.24 -19.10 19.57
CA SER A 61 0.93 -19.45 18.18
C SER A 61 0.28 -18.32 17.38
N ALA A 62 -0.56 -17.51 18.02
CA ALA A 62 -1.16 -16.33 17.42
C ALA A 62 -0.11 -15.27 17.04
N MET A 63 0.90 -15.09 17.89
CA MET A 63 2.00 -14.16 17.62
C MET A 63 2.83 -14.67 16.43
N VAL A 64 3.19 -15.95 16.43
CA VAL A 64 3.93 -16.57 15.32
C VAL A 64 3.17 -16.44 14.01
N ALA A 65 1.86 -16.69 14.00
CA ALA A 65 1.02 -16.52 12.82
C ALA A 65 1.02 -15.07 12.33
N LEU A 66 0.82 -14.09 13.22
CA LEU A 66 0.88 -12.67 12.86
C LEU A 66 2.27 -12.25 12.34
N SER A 67 3.35 -12.81 12.88
CA SER A 67 4.71 -12.56 12.37
C SER A 67 4.90 -13.13 10.97
N GLN A 68 4.43 -14.35 10.71
CA GLN A 68 4.52 -14.99 9.39
C GLN A 68 3.66 -14.24 8.35
N ASP A 69 2.44 -13.85 8.73
CA ASP A 69 1.58 -13.01 7.89
C ASP A 69 2.24 -11.65 7.66
N GLY A 70 2.80 -11.04 8.70
CA GLY A 70 3.57 -9.80 8.62
C GLY A 70 4.75 -9.92 7.68
N GLN A 71 5.47 -11.04 7.68
CA GLN A 71 6.60 -11.30 6.80
C GLN A 71 6.15 -11.41 5.34
N LYS A 72 5.09 -12.17 5.08
CA LYS A 72 4.49 -12.29 3.74
C LYS A 72 4.00 -10.95 3.23
N LEU A 73 3.30 -10.19 4.08
CA LEU A 73 2.80 -8.85 3.75
C LEU A 73 3.93 -7.82 3.66
N ALA A 74 5.05 -7.97 4.36
CA ALA A 74 6.20 -7.10 4.20
C ALA A 74 6.94 -7.39 2.88
N ALA A 75 6.95 -8.65 2.45
CA ALA A 75 7.61 -9.10 1.22
C ALA A 75 6.82 -8.79 -0.07
N GLU A 76 5.49 -8.74 0.02
CA GLU A 76 4.65 -8.36 -1.11
C GLU A 76 4.94 -6.91 -1.56
N PRO A 77 5.29 -6.69 -2.85
CA PRO A 77 5.70 -5.38 -3.33
C PRO A 77 4.51 -4.42 -3.32
N MET A 78 4.65 -3.31 -2.59
CA MET A 78 3.70 -2.22 -2.69
C MET A 78 3.79 -1.59 -4.08
N THR A 79 2.64 -1.36 -4.70
CA THR A 79 2.56 -0.73 -6.01
C THR A 79 2.54 0.80 -5.82
N PRO A 80 3.53 1.54 -6.34
CA PRO A 80 3.51 3.00 -6.27
C PRO A 80 2.32 3.55 -7.06
N VAL A 81 1.62 4.52 -6.47
CA VAL A 81 0.48 5.18 -7.11
C VAL A 81 0.52 6.69 -6.87
N LEU A 82 0.13 7.44 -7.89
CA LEU A 82 0.02 8.90 -7.87
C LEU A 82 -1.42 9.27 -8.17
N PHE A 83 -2.12 9.84 -7.19
CA PHE A 83 -3.47 10.37 -7.43
C PHE A 83 -3.40 11.78 -7.99
N ARG A 84 -3.96 11.97 -9.19
CA ARG A 84 -3.89 13.19 -9.99
C ARG A 84 -5.28 13.64 -10.40
N ILE A 85 -5.49 14.94 -10.48
CA ILE A 85 -6.72 15.55 -10.99
C ILE A 85 -6.34 16.44 -12.17
N ASP A 86 -7.07 16.32 -13.27
CA ASP A 86 -6.90 17.17 -14.46
C ASP A 86 -7.32 18.62 -14.14
N ARG A 87 -6.47 19.58 -14.55
CA ARG A 87 -6.70 21.03 -14.38
C ARG A 87 -7.65 21.59 -15.45
N SER A 88 -7.67 20.97 -16.63
CA SER A 88 -8.31 21.47 -17.86
C SER A 88 -9.64 20.80 -18.19
N GLY A 89 -9.96 19.65 -17.58
CA GLY A 89 -11.10 18.83 -17.95
C GLY A 89 -12.47 19.37 -17.49
N LYS A 90 -13.51 19.09 -18.30
CA LYS A 90 -14.94 19.15 -17.89
C LYS A 90 -15.26 18.18 -16.73
N HIS A 91 -14.39 17.18 -16.51
CA HIS A 91 -14.46 16.18 -15.46
C HIS A 91 -13.23 16.32 -14.57
N ARG A 92 -13.42 16.79 -13.34
CA ARG A 92 -12.36 16.98 -12.33
C ARG A 92 -12.12 15.68 -11.54
N ASP A 93 -12.19 14.56 -12.24
CA ASP A 93 -12.17 13.25 -11.60
C ASP A 93 -10.76 12.89 -11.16
N VAL A 94 -10.68 12.12 -10.08
CA VAL A 94 -9.40 11.64 -9.55
C VAL A 94 -8.94 10.47 -10.41
N THR A 95 -7.68 10.48 -10.81
CA THR A 95 -7.03 9.41 -11.56
C THR A 95 -5.83 8.89 -10.78
N ALA A 96 -5.82 7.59 -10.49
CA ALA A 96 -4.66 6.84 -10.03
C ALA A 96 -3.72 6.57 -11.20
N VAL A 97 -2.49 7.07 -11.13
CA VAL A 97 -1.43 6.83 -12.12
C VAL A 97 -0.38 5.92 -11.52
N PHE A 98 -0.02 4.85 -12.23
CA PHE A 98 0.98 3.88 -11.81
C PHE A 98 2.29 4.15 -12.54
N PRO A 99 3.25 4.87 -11.92
CA PRO A 99 4.42 5.40 -12.61
C PRO A 99 5.43 4.31 -13.02
N THR A 100 5.31 3.11 -12.46
CA THR A 100 6.18 1.96 -12.73
C THR A 100 5.58 0.94 -13.69
N LEU A 101 4.31 1.11 -14.07
CA LEU A 101 3.59 0.14 -14.91
C LEU A 101 3.35 0.71 -16.32
N PRO A 102 4.05 0.21 -17.35
CA PRO A 102 3.79 0.60 -18.73
C PRO A 102 2.42 0.11 -19.21
N SER A 103 1.72 0.97 -19.94
CA SER A 103 0.44 0.65 -20.58
C SER A 103 0.61 0.19 -22.04
N ASP A 104 1.79 0.38 -22.62
CA ASP A 104 2.14 -0.02 -23.98
C ASP A 104 3.58 -0.55 -24.06
N ALA A 105 3.84 -1.46 -24.99
CA ALA A 105 5.16 -2.05 -25.19
C ALA A 105 6.24 -1.04 -25.61
N ALA A 106 5.83 0.11 -26.18
CA ALA A 106 6.74 1.18 -26.55
C ALA A 106 7.09 2.13 -25.38
N GLY A 107 6.46 1.97 -24.21
CA GLY A 107 6.77 2.77 -23.03
C GLY A 107 6.35 4.23 -23.10
N ARG A 108 5.43 4.59 -24.00
CA ARG A 108 4.95 5.96 -24.17
C ARG A 108 3.93 6.35 -23.11
N PHE A 109 3.20 5.37 -22.60
CA PHE A 109 2.12 5.58 -21.65
C PHE A 109 2.31 4.74 -20.38
N MET A 110 1.86 5.32 -19.27
CA MET A 110 1.75 4.66 -17.98
C MET A 110 0.32 4.16 -17.79
N THR A 111 0.15 3.08 -17.04
CA THR A 111 -1.17 2.59 -16.66
C THR A 111 -1.84 3.60 -15.73
N CYS A 112 -3.11 3.92 -15.98
CA CYS A 112 -3.92 4.73 -15.08
C CYS A 112 -5.34 4.19 -14.90
N TYR A 113 -5.99 4.64 -13.83
CA TYR A 113 -7.31 4.21 -13.42
C TYR A 113 -8.08 5.38 -12.80
N ALA A 114 -9.34 5.62 -13.20
CA ALA A 114 -10.14 6.73 -12.68
C ALA A 114 -11.24 6.26 -11.71
N HIS A 115 -12.13 5.36 -12.15
CA HIS A 115 -13.20 4.73 -11.37
C HIS A 115 -13.63 3.42 -12.05
N ILE A 116 -14.41 2.57 -11.36
CA ILE A 116 -14.90 1.24 -11.80
C ILE A 116 -14.99 1.10 -13.33
N GLY A 117 -14.11 0.24 -13.87
CA GLY A 117 -14.10 -0.16 -15.29
C GLY A 117 -13.39 0.82 -16.24
N GLN A 118 -12.88 1.95 -15.74
CA GLN A 118 -12.17 2.94 -16.54
C GLN A 118 -10.65 2.77 -16.41
N HIS A 119 -10.13 1.68 -16.99
CA HIS A 119 -8.71 1.53 -17.23
C HIS A 119 -8.29 2.37 -18.43
N GLY A 120 -7.15 3.04 -18.31
CA GLY A 120 -6.63 3.89 -19.37
C GLY A 120 -5.12 4.00 -19.36
N SER A 121 -4.65 4.87 -20.25
CA SER A 121 -3.24 5.16 -20.48
C SER A 121 -2.98 6.64 -20.20
N ALA A 122 -2.06 6.95 -19.30
CA ALA A 122 -1.63 8.31 -18.98
C ALA A 122 -0.27 8.61 -19.60
N SER A 123 -0.16 9.71 -20.35
CA SER A 123 1.13 10.16 -20.87
C SER A 123 1.92 10.92 -19.79
N HIS A 124 3.25 10.86 -19.88
CA HIS A 124 4.10 11.65 -18.99
C HIS A 124 3.86 13.16 -19.17
N GLN A 125 3.57 13.60 -20.40
CA GLN A 125 3.25 15.00 -20.68
C GLN A 125 1.99 15.44 -19.93
N TRP A 126 0.91 14.65 -19.99
CA TRP A 126 -0.32 14.95 -19.25
C TRP A 126 -0.08 15.05 -17.74
N TYR A 127 0.69 14.12 -17.16
CA TYR A 127 1.06 14.18 -15.75
C TYR A 127 1.76 15.51 -15.37
N VAL A 128 2.71 15.99 -16.18
CA VAL A 128 3.47 17.20 -15.87
C VAL A 128 2.67 18.49 -16.10
N SER A 129 2.02 18.62 -17.26
CA SER A 129 1.44 19.90 -17.69
C SER A 129 -0.03 20.07 -17.34
N ALA A 130 -0.80 18.98 -17.30
CA ALA A 130 -2.25 19.04 -17.24
C ALA A 130 -2.84 18.70 -15.86
N THR A 131 -2.04 18.17 -14.91
CA THR A 131 -2.60 17.67 -13.65
C THR A 131 -2.08 18.38 -12.40
N ARG A 132 -2.82 18.26 -11.30
CA ARG A 132 -2.37 18.58 -9.93
C ARG A 132 -2.43 17.33 -9.03
N PRO A 133 -1.67 17.29 -7.92
CA PRO A 133 -1.85 16.26 -6.91
C PRO A 133 -3.26 16.32 -6.31
N ALA A 134 -3.86 15.15 -6.07
CA ALA A 134 -5.09 15.02 -5.28
C ALA A 134 -4.77 15.00 -3.78
N THR A 135 -5.64 15.58 -2.97
CA THR A 135 -5.58 15.50 -1.50
C THR A 135 -6.09 14.16 -1.00
N ALA A 136 -5.73 13.79 0.23
CA ALA A 136 -6.16 12.52 0.84
C ALA A 136 -7.69 12.35 0.89
N ALA A 137 -8.41 13.45 1.13
CA ALA A 137 -9.87 13.44 1.10
C ALA A 137 -10.40 13.14 -0.31
N GLU A 138 -9.84 13.79 -1.34
CA GLU A 138 -10.27 13.64 -2.73
C GLU A 138 -10.06 12.21 -3.26
N TYR A 139 -8.91 11.58 -2.99
CA TYR A 139 -8.63 10.24 -3.52
C TYR A 139 -9.11 9.09 -2.63
N SER A 140 -9.61 9.37 -1.42
CA SER A 140 -9.95 8.32 -0.43
C SER A 140 -10.87 7.24 -0.99
N ALA A 141 -11.92 7.63 -1.72
CA ALA A 141 -12.87 6.70 -2.33
C ALA A 141 -12.20 5.80 -3.38
N LEU A 142 -11.40 6.37 -4.28
CA LEU A 142 -10.70 5.63 -5.33
C LEU A 142 -9.63 4.70 -4.76
N LYS A 143 -8.93 5.14 -3.71
CA LYS A 143 -7.96 4.32 -3.01
C LYS A 143 -8.63 3.08 -2.40
N SER A 144 -9.73 3.27 -1.66
CA SER A 144 -10.47 2.16 -1.07
C SER A 144 -10.99 1.18 -2.12
N GLU A 145 -11.41 1.69 -3.29
CA GLU A 145 -11.85 0.86 -4.42
C GLU A 145 -10.72 -0.04 -4.94
N LEU A 146 -9.53 0.53 -5.18
CA LEU A 146 -8.37 -0.22 -5.67
C LEU A 146 -7.82 -1.21 -4.64
N GLU A 147 -7.93 -0.91 -3.35
CA GLU A 147 -7.53 -1.81 -2.25
C GLU A 147 -8.56 -2.93 -2.00
N SER A 148 -9.80 -2.76 -2.45
CA SER A 148 -10.87 -3.74 -2.31
C SER A 148 -10.89 -4.77 -3.45
N ALA A 149 -11.64 -5.86 -3.25
CA ALA A 149 -11.93 -6.81 -4.33
C ALA A 149 -12.67 -6.10 -5.48
N PRO A 150 -12.36 -6.41 -6.76
CA PRO A 150 -11.53 -7.53 -7.23
C PRO A 150 -10.03 -7.23 -7.35
N TYR A 151 -9.59 -5.98 -7.18
CA TYR A 151 -8.22 -5.58 -7.52
C TYR A 151 -7.20 -5.92 -6.42
N ASN A 152 -7.57 -5.74 -5.14
CA ASN A 152 -6.73 -6.06 -3.98
C ASN A 152 -5.31 -5.45 -4.07
N TYR A 153 -5.18 -4.23 -4.62
CA TYR A 153 -3.88 -3.57 -4.71
C TYR A 153 -3.38 -3.20 -3.32
N ARG A 154 -2.05 -3.31 -3.13
CA ARG A 154 -1.37 -2.73 -1.98
C ARG A 154 -0.63 -1.48 -2.42
N LEU A 155 -1.26 -0.32 -2.18
CA LEU A 155 -0.86 0.94 -2.77
C LEU A 155 0.12 1.71 -1.89
N GLN A 156 1.22 2.16 -2.47
CA GLN A 156 2.09 3.17 -1.88
C GLN A 156 1.76 4.53 -2.51
N VAL A 157 1.07 5.39 -1.76
CA VAL A 157 0.70 6.72 -2.26
C VAL A 157 1.93 7.62 -2.30
N CYS A 158 2.32 8.01 -3.51
CA CYS A 158 3.40 8.95 -3.76
C CYS A 158 2.86 10.34 -4.12
N GLN A 159 3.62 11.38 -3.82
CA GLN A 159 3.24 12.77 -4.15
C GLN A 159 3.76 13.21 -5.53
N ARG A 160 4.87 12.61 -5.99
CA ARG A 160 5.51 12.92 -7.27
C ARG A 160 6.23 11.70 -7.83
N MET A 161 6.40 11.67 -9.16
CA MET A 161 7.32 10.76 -9.82
C MET A 161 8.77 11.07 -9.43
N THR A 162 9.58 10.04 -9.25
CA THR A 162 11.01 10.12 -8.92
C THR A 162 11.83 9.36 -9.96
N ALA A 163 13.15 9.55 -9.95
CA ALA A 163 14.06 8.80 -10.83
C ALA A 163 13.92 7.28 -10.62
N ALA A 164 13.80 6.83 -9.38
CA ALA A 164 13.59 5.41 -9.06
C ALA A 164 12.32 4.83 -9.72
N HIS A 165 11.24 5.62 -9.81
CA HIS A 165 10.05 5.16 -10.53
C HIS A 165 10.30 5.00 -12.03
N ARG A 166 11.11 5.90 -12.63
CA ARG A 166 11.51 5.80 -14.04
C ARG A 166 12.39 4.57 -14.29
N ASP A 167 13.33 4.30 -13.40
CA ASP A 167 14.20 3.12 -13.50
C ASP A 167 13.37 1.83 -13.41
N ALA A 168 12.44 1.77 -12.46
CA ALA A 168 11.50 0.65 -12.33
C ALA A 168 10.59 0.49 -13.56
N PHE A 169 10.09 1.59 -14.13
CA PHE A 169 9.31 1.59 -15.36
C PHE A 169 10.08 1.00 -16.54
N ASN A 170 11.33 1.44 -16.71
CA ASN A 170 12.20 0.91 -17.77
C ASN A 170 12.52 -0.56 -17.55
N ALA A 171 12.76 -0.98 -16.31
CA ALA A 171 12.97 -2.38 -15.96
C ALA A 171 11.72 -3.23 -16.24
N ALA A 172 10.52 -2.69 -16.03
CA ALA A 172 9.26 -3.37 -16.35
C ALA A 172 9.05 -3.51 -17.87
N LEU A 173 9.42 -2.51 -18.66
CA LEU A 173 9.38 -2.58 -20.13
C LEU A 173 10.30 -3.66 -20.68
N CYS A 174 11.53 -3.77 -20.16
CA CYS A 174 12.48 -4.80 -20.61
C CYS A 174 12.05 -6.24 -20.26
N ARG A 175 11.03 -6.42 -19.41
CA ARG A 175 10.51 -7.73 -19.01
C ARG A 175 9.31 -8.20 -19.84
N GLN A 176 8.75 -7.36 -20.71
CA GLN A 176 7.66 -7.69 -21.63
C GLN A 176 8.21 -8.18 -22.97
#